data_AF-B0DD39-F1
#
_entry.id   AF-B0DD39-F1
#
_cell.length_a   1.000
_cell.length_b   1.000
_cell.length_c   1.000
_cell.angle_alpha   90.00
_cell.angle_beta   90.00
_cell.angle_gamma   90.00
#
_symmetry.space_group_name_H-M   'P 1'
#
loop_
_entity.id
_entity.type
_entity.pdbx_description
1 polymer ?
#
loop_
_entity_poly.entity_id
_entity_poly.type
_entity_poly.pdbx_seq_one_letter_code
_entity_poly.pdbx_strand_id
1 'polypeptide(L)'
;MVDTQENGTCATLVPLFDAKTEDLNVKDLQSSFLNALALSIADIVHTKDEQKAFKSHLIFTILHILVKHGGQGFQCFQVDLDKAQPETADKIKIHKSQLHPLPTWNIDESSITGNAEVIEAINKELHLDQVPEAAEHIQFLAGDQLSIARLCAFELI
;
A
#
# COMPACT_ATOMS: atom_id res chain seq x y z
N MET A 1 -16.00 21.81 -29.20
CA MET A 1 -16.54 21.03 -28.08
C MET A 1 -15.71 19.77 -27.99
N VAL A 2 -14.57 19.86 -27.32
CA VAL A 2 -13.67 18.74 -27.05
C VAL A 2 -13.26 18.97 -25.60
N ASP A 3 -14.16 18.59 -24.70
CA ASP A 3 -13.92 18.60 -23.27
C ASP A 3 -13.27 17.25 -22.96
N THR A 4 -12.02 17.08 -23.40
CA THR A 4 -11.24 15.89 -23.06
C THR A 4 -10.91 16.04 -21.58
N GLN A 5 -11.51 15.20 -20.76
CA GLN A 5 -11.17 15.08 -19.35
C GLN A 5 -9.73 14.53 -19.27
N GLU A 6 -8.77 15.43 -19.07
CA GLU A 6 -7.35 15.09 -18.82
C GLU A 6 -7.15 14.80 -17.33
N ASN A 7 -7.92 13.86 -16.75
CA ASN A 7 -7.61 13.35 -15.43
C ASN A 7 -6.68 12.15 -15.56
N GLY A 8 -5.43 12.35 -15.16
CA GLY A 8 -4.45 11.27 -15.07
C GLY A 8 -4.72 10.28 -13.93
N THR A 9 -5.70 10.56 -13.07
CA THR A 9 -5.98 9.77 -11.87
C THR A 9 -7.21 8.88 -12.08
N CYS A 10 -6.99 7.58 -12.18
CA CYS A 10 -8.04 6.56 -12.11
C CYS A 10 -7.87 5.79 -10.80
N ALA A 11 -8.89 5.83 -9.94
CA ALA A 11 -8.93 4.98 -8.75
C ALA A 11 -9.11 3.51 -9.18
N THR A 12 -8.42 2.60 -8.52
CA THR A 12 -8.52 1.16 -8.81
C THR A 12 -8.72 0.42 -7.51
N LEU A 13 -9.75 -0.42 -7.45
CA LEU A 13 -9.91 -1.35 -6.35
C LEU A 13 -9.05 -2.58 -6.58
N VAL A 14 -8.31 -2.95 -5.55
CA VAL A 14 -7.47 -4.13 -5.53
C VAL A 14 -7.91 -4.99 -4.35
N PRO A 15 -8.47 -6.19 -4.58
CA PRO A 15 -8.80 -7.09 -3.50
C PRO A 15 -7.55 -7.48 -2.71
N LEU A 16 -7.66 -7.47 -1.39
CA LEU A 16 -6.57 -7.90 -0.51
C LEU A 16 -6.29 -9.39 -0.71
N PHE A 17 -5.00 -9.75 -0.76
CA PHE A 17 -4.59 -11.14 -0.92
C PHE A 17 -4.80 -11.91 0.39
N ASP A 18 -5.54 -13.03 0.31
CA ASP A 18 -5.77 -13.97 1.42
C ASP A 18 -6.39 -13.33 2.69
N ALA A 19 -7.07 -12.18 2.53
CA ALA A 19 -7.75 -11.50 3.61
C ALA A 19 -9.19 -12.00 3.76
N LYS A 20 -9.63 -12.17 5.00
CA LYS A 20 -11.03 -12.45 5.32
C LYS A 20 -11.68 -11.22 5.92
N THR A 21 -13.01 -11.18 5.82
CA THR A 21 -13.82 -10.10 6.41
C THR A 21 -13.64 -9.98 7.92
N GLU A 22 -13.44 -11.11 8.61
CA GLU A 22 -13.14 -11.13 10.05
C GLU A 22 -11.83 -10.42 10.42
N ASP A 23 -10.84 -10.44 9.51
CA ASP A 23 -9.54 -9.78 9.73
C ASP A 23 -9.63 -8.24 9.59
N LEU A 24 -10.73 -7.73 9.05
CA LEU A 24 -10.94 -6.32 8.76
C LEU A 24 -11.79 -5.61 9.81
N ASN A 25 -12.00 -6.19 10.99
CA ASN A 25 -12.88 -5.62 12.00
C ASN A 25 -12.33 -4.30 12.59
N VAL A 26 -13.08 -3.20 12.45
CA VAL A 26 -12.68 -1.88 12.99
C VAL A 26 -12.54 -1.89 14.51
N LYS A 27 -13.37 -2.65 15.24
CA LYS A 27 -13.32 -2.72 16.71
C LYS A 27 -12.03 -3.38 17.19
N ASP A 28 -11.55 -4.39 16.47
CA ASP A 28 -10.31 -5.08 16.81
C ASP A 28 -9.11 -4.15 16.60
N LEU A 29 -9.12 -3.36 15.53
CA LEU A 29 -8.11 -2.31 15.30
C LEU A 29 -8.14 -1.25 16.41
N GLN A 30 -9.31 -0.69 16.72
CA GLN A 30 -9.46 0.32 17.77
C GLN A 30 -9.01 -0.20 19.13
N SER A 31 -9.44 -1.42 19.49
CA SER A 31 -9.03 -2.07 20.74
C SER A 31 -7.52 -2.28 20.78
N SER A 32 -6.92 -2.77 19.69
CA SER A 32 -5.48 -2.98 19.61
C SER A 32 -4.70 -1.67 19.72
N PHE A 33 -5.19 -0.61 19.09
CA PHE A 33 -4.59 0.73 19.16
C PHE A 33 -4.64 1.31 20.57
N LEU A 34 -5.80 1.24 21.25
CA LEU A 34 -5.97 1.75 22.60
C LEU A 34 -5.15 0.96 23.65
N ASN A 35 -4.93 -0.33 23.40
CA ASN A 35 -4.16 -1.21 24.28
C ASN A 35 -2.68 -1.33 23.89
N ALA A 36 -2.23 -0.62 22.86
CA ALA A 36 -0.85 -0.66 22.41
C ALA A 36 0.08 -0.15 23.51
N LEU A 37 1.18 -0.86 23.74
CA LEU A 37 2.18 -0.47 24.72
C LEU A 37 2.91 0.79 24.24
N ALA A 38 3.42 1.57 25.20
CA ALA A 38 4.25 2.73 24.88
C ALA A 38 5.49 2.27 24.08
N LEU A 39 5.74 2.94 22.95
CA LEU A 39 6.85 2.63 22.06
C LEU A 39 8.18 2.74 22.83
N SER A 40 8.94 1.65 22.85
CA SER A 40 10.28 1.63 23.41
C SER A 40 11.34 1.68 22.31
N ILE A 41 12.57 2.05 22.67
CA ILE A 41 13.70 2.04 21.72
C ILE A 41 13.94 0.61 21.20
N ALA A 42 13.68 -0.41 22.01
CA ALA A 42 13.85 -1.80 21.62
C ALA A 42 12.88 -2.23 20.51
N ASP A 43 11.72 -1.58 20.38
CA ASP A 43 10.75 -1.83 19.31
C ASP A 43 11.17 -1.18 17.98
N ILE A 44 12.12 -0.23 18.02
CA ILE A 44 12.61 0.51 16.85
C ILE A 44 13.90 -0.14 16.32
N VAL A 45 14.75 -0.64 17.20
CA VAL A 45 16.06 -1.19 16.84
C VAL A 45 15.90 -2.64 16.40
N HIS A 46 16.33 -2.94 15.18
CA HIS A 46 16.38 -4.32 14.69
C HIS A 46 17.06 -5.25 15.68
N THR A 47 16.43 -6.40 15.91
CA THR A 47 17.08 -7.58 16.49
C THR A 47 18.27 -8.00 15.63
N LYS A 48 19.13 -8.87 16.17
CA LYS A 48 20.31 -9.36 15.42
C LYS A 48 19.92 -10.09 14.13
N ASP A 49 18.81 -10.84 14.16
CA ASP A 49 18.34 -11.59 13.00
C ASP A 49 17.73 -10.66 11.96
N GLU A 50 16.90 -9.70 12.37
CA GLU A 50 16.39 -8.65 11.48
C GLU A 50 17.51 -7.82 10.86
N GLN A 51 18.52 -7.44 11.65
CA GLN A 51 19.67 -6.68 11.15
C GLN A 51 20.43 -7.47 10.08
N LYS A 52 20.64 -8.77 10.31
CA LYS A 52 21.29 -9.66 9.33
C LYS A 52 20.44 -9.83 8.07
N ALA A 53 19.14 -10.02 8.22
CA ALA A 53 18.21 -10.12 7.10
C ALA A 53 18.21 -8.81 6.30
N PHE A 54 18.03 -7.67 6.96
CA PHE A 54 18.03 -6.35 6.35
C PHE A 54 19.32 -6.08 5.58
N LYS A 55 20.50 -6.36 6.18
CA LYS A 55 21.79 -6.21 5.51
C LYS A 55 21.90 -7.11 4.27
N SER A 56 21.40 -8.34 4.33
CA SER A 56 21.42 -9.27 3.20
C SER A 56 20.55 -8.76 2.05
N HIS A 57 19.38 -8.20 2.35
CA HIS A 57 18.50 -7.57 1.36
C HIS A 57 19.11 -6.30 0.74
N LEU A 58 19.82 -5.48 1.53
CA LEU A 58 20.53 -4.31 1.02
C LEU A 58 21.65 -4.70 0.05
N ILE A 59 22.48 -5.68 0.42
CA ILE A 59 23.55 -6.19 -0.44
C ILE A 59 22.96 -6.75 -1.73
N PHE A 60 21.92 -7.58 -1.63
CA PHE A 60 21.25 -8.14 -2.80
C PHE A 60 20.71 -7.04 -3.72
N THR A 61 20.06 -6.01 -3.17
CA THR A 61 19.56 -4.87 -3.94
C THR A 61 20.67 -4.18 -4.73
N ILE A 62 21.84 -3.94 -4.10
CA ILE A 62 23.00 -3.34 -4.78
C ILE A 62 23.48 -4.25 -5.92
N LEU A 63 23.63 -5.56 -5.67
CA LEU A 63 24.05 -6.52 -6.69
C LEU A 63 23.05 -6.59 -7.85
N HIS A 64 21.75 -6.56 -7.56
CA HIS A 64 20.70 -6.53 -8.58
C HIS A 64 20.80 -5.28 -9.45
N ILE A 65 21.00 -4.09 -8.85
CA ILE A 65 21.21 -2.86 -9.61
C ILE A 65 22.43 -3.00 -10.53
N LEU A 66 23.55 -3.53 -10.03
CA LEU A 66 24.77 -3.74 -10.82
C LEU A 66 24.56 -4.71 -11.98
N VAL A 67 23.92 -5.86 -11.75
CA VAL A 67 23.68 -6.85 -12.80
C VAL A 67 22.70 -6.33 -13.85
N LYS A 68 21.63 -5.65 -13.42
CA LYS A 68 20.58 -5.16 -14.31
C LYS A 68 20.99 -3.93 -15.11
N HIS A 69 21.77 -3.03 -14.50
CA HIS A 69 22.09 -1.72 -15.07
C HIS A 69 23.58 -1.46 -15.32
N GLY A 70 24.48 -2.31 -14.83
CA GLY A 70 25.94 -2.15 -14.96
C GLY A 70 26.53 -2.55 -16.32
N GLY A 71 25.69 -2.96 -17.28
CA GLY A 71 26.10 -3.30 -18.64
C GLY A 71 26.32 -4.80 -18.88
N GLN A 72 26.68 -5.15 -20.12
CA GLN A 72 26.74 -6.56 -20.58
C GLN A 72 27.70 -7.43 -19.78
N GLY A 73 28.79 -6.87 -19.25
CA GLY A 73 29.79 -7.61 -18.48
C GLY A 73 29.25 -8.24 -17.19
N PHE A 74 28.14 -7.72 -16.63
CA PHE A 74 27.55 -8.26 -15.41
C PHE A 74 26.39 -9.22 -15.66
N GLN A 75 25.88 -9.33 -16.89
CA GLN A 75 24.75 -10.22 -17.22
C GLN A 75 25.05 -11.69 -16.95
N CYS A 76 26.34 -12.08 -17.00
CA CYS A 76 26.76 -13.44 -16.67
C CYS A 76 26.42 -13.85 -15.22
N PHE A 77 26.24 -12.89 -14.31
CA PHE A 77 25.91 -13.15 -12.91
C PHE A 77 24.40 -13.24 -12.64
N GLN A 78 23.53 -13.07 -13.64
CA GLN A 78 22.08 -13.09 -13.43
C GLN A 78 21.60 -14.40 -12.78
N VAL A 79 22.11 -15.54 -13.26
CA VAL A 79 21.71 -16.86 -12.75
C VAL A 79 22.11 -17.06 -11.28
N ASP A 80 23.28 -16.57 -10.90
CA ASP A 80 23.76 -16.68 -9.51
C ASP A 80 23.05 -15.68 -8.60
N LEU A 81 22.74 -14.49 -9.12
CA LEU A 81 21.93 -13.50 -8.44
C LEU A 81 20.54 -14.05 -8.12
N ASP A 82 19.83 -14.61 -9.11
CA ASP A 82 18.48 -15.14 -8.91
C ASP A 82 18.43 -16.23 -7.81
N LYS A 83 19.48 -17.06 -7.71
CA LYS A 83 19.62 -18.06 -6.64
C LYS A 83 19.92 -17.48 -5.26
N ALA A 84 20.56 -16.32 -5.22
CA ALA A 84 20.97 -15.65 -3.99
C ALA A 84 19.90 -14.67 -3.45
N GLN A 85 18.71 -14.63 -4.06
CA GLN A 85 17.63 -13.76 -3.61
C GLN A 85 17.26 -14.06 -2.15
N PRO A 86 17.41 -13.10 -1.23
CA PRO A 86 17.02 -13.30 0.14
C PRO A 86 15.49 -13.38 0.23
N GLU A 87 15.01 -14.27 1.10
CA GLU A 87 13.59 -14.47 1.38
C GLU A 87 13.34 -14.36 2.89
N THR A 88 12.14 -13.92 3.24
CA THR A 88 11.63 -13.91 4.61
C THR A 88 10.45 -14.85 4.73
N ALA A 89 10.11 -15.25 5.96
CA ALA A 89 8.93 -16.07 6.23
C ALA A 89 7.63 -15.37 5.81
N ASP A 90 7.63 -14.04 5.79
CA ASP A 90 6.47 -13.20 5.48
C ASP A 90 6.24 -12.99 3.97
N LYS A 91 6.97 -13.71 3.11
CA LYS A 91 6.80 -13.62 1.66
C LYS A 91 5.40 -14.09 1.26
N ILE A 92 4.60 -13.16 0.73
CA ILE A 92 3.29 -13.49 0.13
C ILE A 92 3.46 -14.51 -1.01
N LYS A 93 2.49 -15.42 -1.14
CA LYS A 93 2.48 -16.38 -2.24
C LYS A 93 2.30 -15.65 -3.56
N ILE A 94 2.95 -16.18 -4.60
CA ILE A 94 2.77 -15.67 -5.96
C ILE A 94 1.30 -15.87 -6.37
N HIS A 95 0.65 -14.78 -6.72
CA HIS A 95 -0.74 -14.77 -7.15
C HIS A 95 -0.94 -13.69 -8.21
N LYS A 96 -2.04 -13.78 -8.95
CA LYS A 96 -2.44 -12.74 -9.90
C LYS A 96 -3.35 -11.75 -9.19
N SER A 97 -2.92 -10.50 -9.07
CA SER A 97 -3.75 -9.43 -8.52
C SER A 97 -4.90 -9.11 -9.47
N GLN A 98 -6.10 -9.01 -8.92
CA GLN A 98 -7.28 -8.56 -9.65
C GLN A 98 -7.36 -7.04 -9.54
N LEU A 99 -7.66 -6.37 -10.64
CA LEU A 99 -7.78 -4.92 -10.70
C LEU A 99 -9.19 -4.58 -11.17
N HIS A 100 -9.90 -3.77 -10.40
CA HIS A 100 -11.21 -3.26 -10.75
C HIS A 100 -11.13 -1.73 -10.86
N PRO A 101 -10.83 -1.20 -12.06
CA PRO A 101 -10.75 0.24 -12.25
C PRO A 101 -12.12 0.88 -12.03
N LEU A 102 -12.12 2.01 -11.32
CA LEU A 102 -13.31 2.82 -11.08
C LEU A 102 -13.47 3.89 -12.16
N PRO A 103 -14.71 4.38 -12.39
CA PRO A 103 -14.94 5.48 -13.29
C PRO A 103 -14.20 6.73 -12.82
N THR A 104 -13.87 7.59 -13.77
CA THR A 104 -13.13 8.82 -13.48
C THR A 104 -14.10 9.97 -13.23
N TRP A 105 -13.87 10.74 -12.17
CA TRP A 105 -14.71 11.87 -11.78
C TRP A 105 -14.04 13.21 -12.10
N ASN A 106 -14.84 14.27 -12.23
CA ASN A 106 -14.35 15.62 -12.43
C ASN A 106 -14.17 16.30 -11.06
N ILE A 107 -13.09 15.90 -10.36
CA ILE A 107 -12.74 16.37 -9.02
C ILE A 107 -11.36 17.02 -9.08
N ASP A 108 -11.21 18.18 -8.44
CA ASP A 108 -9.92 18.86 -8.32
C ASP A 108 -9.12 18.32 -7.12
N GLU A 109 -8.42 17.21 -7.35
CA GLU A 109 -7.51 16.54 -6.39
C GLU A 109 -6.34 17.44 -5.93
N SER A 110 -6.05 18.54 -6.66
CA SER A 110 -4.99 19.47 -6.27
C SER A 110 -5.38 20.31 -5.04
N SER A 111 -6.69 20.45 -4.78
CA SER A 111 -7.25 21.13 -3.62
C SER A 111 -7.18 20.26 -2.35
N ILE A 112 -7.27 20.89 -1.17
CA ILE A 112 -7.28 20.15 0.10
C ILE A 112 -8.55 19.30 0.20
N THR A 113 -9.71 19.84 -0.21
CA THR A 113 -11.01 19.16 -0.14
C THR A 113 -11.20 18.08 -1.22
N GLY A 114 -10.56 18.23 -2.38
CA GLY A 114 -10.73 17.31 -3.51
C GLY A 114 -10.39 15.86 -3.18
N ASN A 115 -9.40 15.62 -2.31
CA ASN A 115 -9.06 14.25 -1.90
C ASN A 115 -10.15 13.58 -1.06
N ALA A 116 -10.87 14.35 -0.24
CA ALA A 116 -12.03 13.83 0.50
C ALA A 116 -13.20 13.56 -0.46
N GLU A 117 -13.42 14.45 -1.43
CA GLU A 117 -14.44 14.28 -2.48
C GLU A 117 -14.21 13.01 -3.32
N VAL A 118 -12.94 12.63 -3.57
CA VAL A 118 -12.62 11.35 -4.23
C VAL A 118 -13.10 10.16 -3.42
N ILE A 119 -12.90 10.15 -2.10
CA ILE A 119 -13.36 9.05 -1.23
C ILE A 119 -14.88 8.99 -1.20
N GLU A 120 -15.55 10.15 -1.11
CA GLU A 120 -17.01 10.22 -1.17
C GLU A 120 -17.55 9.67 -2.50
N ALA A 121 -16.89 10.00 -3.62
CA ALA A 121 -17.25 9.49 -4.94
C ALA A 121 -17.08 7.97 -5.02
N ILE A 122 -15.98 7.41 -4.47
CA ILE A 122 -15.74 5.97 -4.38
C ILE A 122 -16.85 5.30 -3.54
N ASN A 123 -17.15 5.83 -2.36
CA ASN A 123 -18.17 5.27 -1.47
C ASN A 123 -19.55 5.25 -2.14
N LYS A 124 -19.90 6.32 -2.85
CA LYS A 124 -21.17 6.45 -3.56
C LYS A 124 -21.27 5.49 -4.75
N GLU A 125 -20.19 5.35 -5.52
CA GLU A 125 -20.13 4.44 -6.68
C GLU A 125 -20.25 2.98 -6.25
N LEU A 126 -19.65 2.65 -5.11
CA LEU A 126 -19.71 1.30 -4.52
C LEU A 126 -20.94 1.06 -3.65
N HIS A 127 -21.79 2.08 -3.50
CA HIS A 127 -22.99 2.04 -2.66
C HIS A 127 -22.71 1.61 -1.21
N LEU A 128 -21.53 1.98 -0.68
CA LEU A 128 -21.12 1.62 0.68
C LEU A 128 -21.97 2.34 1.74
N ASP A 129 -22.59 3.46 1.38
CA ASP A 129 -23.57 4.18 2.18
C ASP A 129 -24.86 3.37 2.42
N GLN A 130 -25.15 2.40 1.55
CA GLN A 130 -26.33 1.53 1.64
C GLN A 130 -26.05 0.21 2.36
N VAL A 131 -24.78 -0.06 2.72
CA VAL A 131 -24.34 -1.28 3.38
C VAL A 131 -23.87 -0.91 4.79
N PRO A 132 -24.71 -1.07 5.83
CA PRO A 132 -24.34 -0.70 7.20
C PRO A 132 -23.06 -1.39 7.69
N GLU A 133 -22.83 -2.63 7.26
CA GLU A 133 -21.65 -3.41 7.62
C GLU A 133 -20.35 -2.85 7.01
N ALA A 134 -20.42 -2.01 5.98
CA ALA A 134 -19.22 -1.42 5.37
C ALA A 134 -18.47 -0.50 6.35
N ALA A 135 -19.18 0.14 7.28
CA ALA A 135 -18.59 0.96 8.33
C ALA A 135 -17.94 0.14 9.46
N GLU A 136 -18.24 -1.15 9.55
CA GLU A 136 -17.65 -2.07 10.54
C GLU A 136 -16.32 -2.65 10.07
N HIS A 137 -15.96 -2.46 8.79
CA HIS A 137 -14.75 -2.98 8.17
C HIS A 137 -13.73 -1.90 7.83
N ILE A 138 -12.45 -2.23 8.01
CA ILE A 138 -11.31 -1.37 7.68
C ILE A 138 -11.17 -1.28 6.16
N GLN A 139 -10.97 -0.06 5.67
CA GLN A 139 -10.69 0.22 4.26
C GLN A 139 -9.26 0.74 4.13
N PHE A 140 -8.47 0.11 3.26
CA PHE A 140 -7.12 0.56 2.96
C PHE A 140 -7.15 1.52 1.78
N LEU A 141 -6.77 2.77 2.03
CA LEU A 141 -6.62 3.80 1.01
C LEU A 141 -5.14 4.03 0.74
N ALA A 142 -4.74 3.86 -0.51
CA ALA A 142 -3.37 4.10 -0.95
C ALA A 142 -3.36 5.24 -1.99
N GLY A 143 -2.40 6.14 -1.86
CA GLY A 143 -2.22 7.29 -2.73
C GLY A 143 -0.81 7.86 -2.57
N ASP A 144 -0.51 8.94 -3.28
CA ASP A 144 0.73 9.66 -3.06
C ASP A 144 0.77 10.28 -1.64
N GLN A 145 1.98 10.60 -1.18
CA GLN A 145 2.21 11.08 0.19
C GLN A 145 1.42 12.35 0.52
N LEU A 146 1.25 13.27 -0.44
CA LEU A 146 0.52 14.52 -0.21
C LEU A 146 -0.97 14.22 -0.03
N SER A 147 -1.51 13.31 -0.85
CA SER A 147 -2.92 12.93 -0.77
C SER A 147 -3.27 12.28 0.57
N ILE A 148 -2.46 11.32 1.01
CA ILE A 148 -2.65 10.67 2.32
C ILE A 148 -2.46 11.66 3.48
N ALA A 149 -1.45 12.53 3.42
CA ALA A 149 -1.23 13.51 4.47
C ALA A 149 -2.41 14.48 4.65
N ARG A 150 -3.05 14.89 3.55
CA ARG A 150 -4.27 15.72 3.58
C ARG A 150 -5.43 14.99 4.25
N LEU A 151 -5.64 13.71 3.93
CA LEU A 151 -6.69 12.89 4.53
C LEU A 151 -6.49 12.73 6.05
N CYS A 152 -5.28 12.38 6.48
CA CYS A 152 -4.96 12.26 7.90
C CYS A 152 -5.13 13.59 8.67
N ALA A 153 -4.86 14.74 8.01
CA ALA A 153 -5.06 16.04 8.63
C ALA A 153 -6.54 16.37 8.88
N PHE A 154 -7.46 15.83 8.07
CA PHE A 154 -8.91 15.98 8.30
C PHE A 154 -9.45 15.06 9.39
N GLU A 155 -8.86 13.88 9.57
CA GLU A 155 -9.26 12.91 10.60
C GLU A 155 -8.67 13.20 12.00
N LEU A 156 -7.78 14.19 12.15
CA LEU A 156 -7.10 14.52 13.41
C LEU A 156 -7.85 15.51 14.34
N ILE A 157 -9.19 15.43 14.43
CA ILE A 157 -9.98 16.06 15.51
C ILE A 157 -10.83 15.01 16.22
#